data_AF-A0A969N6K6-F1
#
_entry.id   AF-A0A969N6K6-F1
#
_cell.length_a   1.000
_cell.length_b   1.000
_cell.length_c   1.000
_cell.angle_alpha   90.00
_cell.angle_beta   90.00
_cell.angle_gamma   90.00
#
_symmetry.space_group_name_H-M   'P 1'
#
loop_
_entity.id
_entity.type
_entity.pdbx_description
1 polymer ?
#
loop_
_entity_poly.entity_id
_entity_poly.type
_entity_poly.pdbx_seq_one_letter_code
_entity_poly.pdbx_strand_id
1 'polypeptide(L)'
;MSKGKRKYRIFGMVIDHQTRKELAGLRIEAWDKDPLFDDLLGTAISTDQGLFQIEFDETYFQELVFDQHPDIFFRVFCGDSLVKTTEDAILWNTQETTIKITLEVDVSDQEAKNRFS
;
A
#
# COMPACT_ATOMS: atom_id res chain seq x y z
N MET A 1 -17.02 7.45 26.81
CA MET A 1 -17.55 7.32 25.44
C MET A 1 -16.49 6.65 24.60
N SER A 2 -16.73 5.45 24.09
CA SER A 2 -15.84 4.83 23.08
C SER A 2 -15.92 5.71 21.83
N LYS A 3 -14.87 6.46 21.49
CA LYS A 3 -14.77 7.06 20.14
C LYS A 3 -14.89 5.92 19.14
N GLY A 4 -15.82 6.02 18.19
CA GLY A 4 -15.94 5.01 17.13
C GLY A 4 -14.65 5.00 16.32
N LYS A 5 -14.03 3.83 16.16
CA LYS A 5 -12.80 3.68 15.36
C LYS A 5 -13.07 4.13 13.92
N ARG A 6 -12.39 5.17 13.44
CA ARG A 6 -12.47 5.54 12.02
C ARG A 6 -11.80 4.44 11.20
N LYS A 7 -12.48 4.00 10.14
CA LYS A 7 -11.98 2.99 9.22
C LYS A 7 -11.50 3.67 7.95
N TYR A 8 -10.34 3.23 7.48
CA TYR A 8 -9.73 3.64 6.23
C TYR A 8 -9.82 2.49 5.22
N ARG A 9 -10.02 2.84 3.96
CA ARG A 9 -10.07 1.91 2.83
C ARG A 9 -9.22 2.45 1.70
N ILE A 10 -8.23 1.66 1.28
CA ILE A 10 -7.46 1.93 0.09
C ILE A 10 -7.95 0.98 -0.99
N PHE A 11 -8.38 1.52 -2.12
CA PHE A 11 -8.64 0.78 -3.34
C PHE A 11 -7.52 1.11 -4.32
N GLY A 12 -6.88 0.10 -4.89
CA GLY A 12 -5.86 0.38 -5.88
C GLY A 12 -5.77 -0.63 -6.99
N MET A 13 -4.94 -0.28 -7.96
CA MET A 13 -4.62 -1.09 -9.13
C MET A 13 -3.11 -1.09 -9.33
N VAL A 14 -2.54 -2.25 -9.60
CA VAL A 14 -1.13 -2.39 -9.96
C VAL A 14 -1.01 -2.63 -11.45
N ILE A 15 -0.18 -1.82 -12.10
CA ILE A 15 0.10 -1.93 -13.53
C ILE A 15 1.60 -1.93 -13.79
N ASP A 16 1.97 -2.62 -14.86
CA ASP A 16 3.32 -2.57 -15.40
C ASP A 16 3.57 -1.19 -16.01
N HIS A 17 4.63 -0.51 -15.59
CA HIS A 17 4.93 0.86 -16.01
C HIS A 17 5.16 0.97 -17.53
N GLN A 18 5.81 -0.03 -18.13
CA GLN A 18 6.16 -0.02 -19.56
C GLN A 18 4.98 -0.41 -20.46
N THR A 19 4.32 -1.52 -20.14
CA THR A 19 3.28 -2.12 -20.98
C THR A 19 1.88 -1.65 -20.63
N ARG A 20 1.72 -0.99 -19.47
CA ARG A 20 0.44 -0.53 -18.90
C ARG A 20 -0.56 -1.65 -18.59
N LYS A 21 -0.12 -2.91 -18.62
CA LYS A 21 -0.96 -4.08 -18.32
C LYS A 21 -1.16 -4.24 -16.82
N GLU A 22 -2.30 -4.76 -16.42
CA GLU A 22 -2.57 -5.08 -15.02
C GLU A 22 -1.65 -6.22 -14.53
N LEU A 23 -1.18 -6.10 -13.29
CA LEU A 23 -0.27 -7.06 -12.69
C LEU A 23 -0.89 -7.75 -11.47
N ALA A 24 -1.10 -9.06 -11.62
CA ALA A 24 -1.64 -9.93 -10.60
C ALA A 24 -0.58 -10.49 -9.64
N GLY A 25 -1.00 -10.93 -8.45
CA GLY A 25 -0.17 -11.70 -7.53
C GLY A 25 0.98 -10.92 -6.89
N LEU A 26 0.98 -9.59 -6.96
CA LEU A 26 1.95 -8.76 -6.26
C LEU A 26 1.47 -8.51 -4.84
N ARG A 27 2.39 -8.51 -3.88
CA ARG A 27 2.10 -8.18 -2.49
C ARG A 27 2.28 -6.69 -2.29
N ILE A 28 1.23 -6.04 -1.81
CA ILE A 28 1.19 -4.61 -1.53
C ILE A 28 1.09 -4.44 -0.03
N GLU A 29 1.99 -3.65 0.54
CA GLU A 29 1.91 -3.17 1.90
C GLU A 29 1.62 -1.67 1.89
N ALA A 30 0.68 -1.25 2.73
CA ALA A 30 0.48 0.17 3.08
C ALA A 30 1.13 0.42 4.44
N TRP A 31 1.89 1.50 4.52
CA TRP A 31 2.66 1.90 5.68
C TRP A 31 2.30 3.33 6.07
N ASP A 32 2.27 3.60 7.37
CA ASP A 32 2.25 4.95 7.91
C ASP A 32 3.68 5.43 8.12
N LYS A 33 3.99 6.65 7.69
CA LYS A 33 5.30 7.26 7.87
C LYS A 33 5.33 7.97 9.22
N ASP A 34 6.25 7.53 10.08
CA ASP A 34 6.41 8.12 11.40
C ASP A 34 7.86 8.59 11.65
N PRO A 35 8.08 9.55 12.56
CA PRO A 35 9.42 10.08 12.83
C PRO A 35 10.40 9.05 13.41
N LEU A 36 9.90 7.99 14.05
CA LEU A 36 10.72 6.98 14.75
C LEU A 36 10.66 5.61 14.08
N PHE A 37 9.46 5.06 13.89
CA PHE A 37 9.25 3.75 13.28
C PHE A 37 7.98 3.77 12.44
N ASP A 38 8.10 3.41 11.16
CA ASP A 38 6.95 3.31 10.25
C ASP A 38 6.04 2.13 10.64
N ASP A 39 4.74 2.36 10.69
CA ASP A 39 3.74 1.36 11.09
C ASP A 39 3.10 0.67 9.89
N LEU A 40 3.03 -0.67 9.90
CA LEU A 40 2.34 -1.42 8.87
C LEU A 40 0.82 -1.29 9.05
N LEU A 41 0.17 -0.56 8.15
CA LEU A 41 -1.28 -0.36 8.16
C LEU A 41 -2.03 -1.60 7.65
N GLY A 42 -1.47 -2.30 6.68
CA GLY A 42 -2.05 -3.54 6.17
C GLY A 42 -1.40 -4.06 4.88
N THR A 43 -1.84 -5.24 4.46
CA THR A 43 -1.30 -5.95 3.30
C THR A 43 -2.42 -6.48 2.41
N ALA A 44 -2.20 -6.48 1.10
CA ALA A 44 -3.07 -7.12 0.11
C ALA A 44 -2.26 -7.81 -0.99
N ILE A 45 -2.89 -8.72 -1.73
CA ILE A 45 -2.36 -9.29 -2.97
C ILE A 45 -3.20 -8.77 -4.13
N SER A 46 -2.57 -8.33 -5.23
CA SER A 46 -3.29 -7.89 -6.42
C SER A 46 -4.00 -9.06 -7.11
N THR A 47 -5.24 -8.84 -7.56
CA THR A 47 -6.04 -9.83 -8.29
C THR A 47 -5.54 -10.04 -9.71
N ASP A 48 -6.15 -10.96 -10.45
CA ASP A 48 -5.94 -11.15 -11.90
C ASP A 48 -6.16 -9.86 -12.73
N GLN A 49 -7.03 -8.96 -12.25
CA GLN A 49 -7.27 -7.63 -12.81
C GLN A 49 -6.34 -6.54 -12.22
N GLY A 50 -5.31 -6.93 -11.48
CA GLY A 50 -4.37 -6.02 -10.81
C GLY A 50 -4.95 -5.23 -9.64
N LEU A 51 -6.20 -5.49 -9.26
CA LEU A 51 -6.90 -4.72 -8.21
C LEU A 51 -6.48 -5.18 -6.81
N PHE A 52 -6.47 -4.27 -5.84
CA PHE A 52 -6.27 -4.61 -4.44
C PHE A 52 -7.10 -3.71 -3.52
N GLN A 53 -7.36 -4.21 -2.31
CA GLN A 53 -8.02 -3.45 -1.25
C GLN A 53 -7.30 -3.69 0.08
N ILE A 54 -7.02 -2.60 0.81
CA ILE A 54 -6.50 -2.63 2.17
C ILE A 54 -7.48 -1.89 3.08
N GLU A 55 -7.85 -2.49 4.21
CA GLU A 55 -8.66 -1.85 5.25
C GLU A 55 -7.89 -1.82 6.57
N PHE A 56 -7.92 -0.67 7.24
CA PHE A 56 -7.30 -0.49 8.56
C PHE A 56 -8.09 0.52 9.38
N ASP A 57 -7.78 0.63 10.67
CA ASP A 57 -8.40 1.59 11.57
C ASP A 57 -7.35 2.39 12.36
N GLU A 58 -7.80 3.44 13.06
CA GLU A 58 -6.92 4.36 13.78
C GLU A 58 -6.04 3.68 14.84
N THR A 59 -6.31 2.44 15.26
CA THR A 59 -5.45 1.76 16.25
C THR A 59 -4.08 1.36 15.70
N TYR A 60 -3.87 1.43 14.38
CA TYR A 60 -2.59 1.11 13.74
C TYR A 60 -1.57 2.25 13.74
N PHE A 61 -1.96 3.48 14.10
CA PHE A 61 -1.06 4.64 14.04
C PHE A 61 -1.15 5.55 15.27
N GLN A 62 -1.84 5.11 16.33
CA GLN A 62 -2.26 5.94 17.47
C GLN A 62 -1.14 6.31 18.47
N GLU A 63 0.10 5.88 18.26
CA GLU A 63 1.07 5.82 19.36
C GLU A 63 1.72 7.16 19.76
N LEU A 64 1.72 8.23 18.93
CA LEU A 64 2.62 9.37 19.22
C LEU A 64 2.11 10.81 19.05
N VAL A 65 0.96 11.15 18.42
CA VAL A 65 0.60 12.58 18.29
C VAL A 65 -0.91 12.87 18.32
N PHE A 66 -1.29 13.96 18.99
CA PHE A 66 -2.63 14.53 18.97
C PHE A 66 -2.95 15.08 17.56
N ASP A 67 -4.03 14.59 16.94
CA ASP A 67 -4.50 14.87 15.56
C ASP A 67 -3.98 13.95 14.43
N GLN A 68 -3.82 12.65 14.69
CA GLN A 68 -3.28 11.72 13.71
C GLN A 68 -4.23 11.37 12.56
N HIS A 69 -3.81 11.76 11.37
CA HIS A 69 -4.15 11.15 10.11
C HIS A 69 -2.89 10.48 9.57
N PRO A 70 -2.99 9.32 8.90
CA PRO A 70 -1.81 8.61 8.45
C PRO A 70 -1.13 9.32 7.27
N ASP A 71 0.20 9.27 7.27
CA ASP A 71 1.12 9.64 6.21
C ASP A 71 1.45 8.39 5.37
N ILE A 72 0.64 8.12 4.35
CA ILE A 72 0.63 6.79 3.72
C ILE A 72 1.66 6.68 2.60
N PHE A 73 2.45 5.60 2.63
CA PHE A 73 3.23 5.13 1.50
C PHE A 73 3.06 3.63 1.26
N PHE A 74 3.52 3.16 0.11
CA PHE A 74 3.34 1.78 -0.33
C PHE A 74 4.68 1.12 -0.63
N ARG A 75 4.74 -0.18 -0.32
CA ARG A 75 5.78 -1.09 -0.82
C ARG A 75 5.12 -2.21 -1.62
N VAL A 76 5.66 -2.50 -2.80
CA VAL A 76 5.14 -3.53 -3.69
C VAL A 76 6.23 -4.58 -3.92
N PHE A 77 5.86 -5.84 -3.73
CA PHE A 77 6.75 -6.99 -3.85
C PHE A 77 6.27 -7.98 -4.90
N CYS A 78 7.22 -8.54 -5.65
CA CYS A 78 7.04 -9.70 -6.51
C CYS A 78 7.75 -10.89 -5.85
N GLY A 79 6.98 -11.80 -5.24
CA GLY A 79 7.56 -12.77 -4.29
C GLY A 79 8.22 -12.03 -3.12
N ASP A 80 9.50 -12.29 -2.89
CA ASP A 80 10.30 -11.64 -1.85
C ASP A 80 11.04 -10.38 -2.33
N SER A 81 11.02 -10.09 -3.64
CA SER A 81 11.70 -8.93 -4.22
C SER A 81 10.85 -7.67 -4.09
N LEU A 82 11.40 -6.61 -3.49
CA LEU A 82 10.80 -5.27 -3.50
C LEU A 82 10.97 -4.64 -4.90
N VAL A 83 9.87 -4.43 -5.62
CA VAL A 83 9.87 -3.88 -6.98
C VAL A 83 9.49 -2.40 -7.03
N LYS A 84 8.82 -1.88 -5.99
CA LYS A 84 8.50 -0.45 -5.87
C LYS A 84 8.34 -0.03 -4.41
N THR A 85 8.80 1.19 -4.12
CA THR A 85 8.41 1.96 -2.94
C THR A 85 7.89 3.33 -3.39
N THR A 86 6.96 3.91 -2.62
CA THR A 86 6.46 5.29 -2.81
C THR A 86 6.85 6.21 -1.66
N GLU A 87 7.92 5.90 -0.93
CA GLU A 87 8.49 6.80 0.11
C GLU A 87 8.93 8.16 -0.46
N ASP A 88 9.12 8.27 -1.77
CA ASP A 88 9.37 9.51 -2.50
C ASP A 88 8.10 10.30 -2.84
N ALA A 89 6.91 9.71 -2.62
CA ALA A 89 5.60 10.25 -2.99
C ALA A 89 4.55 9.94 -1.89
N ILE A 90 4.86 10.32 -0.65
CA ILE A 90 4.01 10.10 0.52
C ILE A 90 2.70 10.88 0.43
N LEU A 91 1.59 10.23 0.79
CA LEU A 91 0.29 10.87 0.97
C LEU A 91 0.19 11.46 2.39
N TRP A 92 0.63 12.71 2.52
CA TRP A 92 0.68 13.41 3.81
C TRP A 92 -0.69 13.75 4.39
N ASN A 93 -0.86 13.52 5.69
CA ASN A 93 -2.02 13.89 6.51
C ASN A 93 -3.33 13.45 5.86
N THR A 94 -3.46 12.13 5.60
CA THR A 94 -4.57 11.61 4.81
C THR A 94 -5.89 11.66 5.58
N GLN A 95 -6.71 12.66 5.27
CA GLN A 95 -8.03 12.86 5.91
C GLN A 95 -9.14 12.02 5.30
N GLU A 96 -8.99 11.67 4.02
CA GLU A 96 -9.95 10.83 3.32
C GLU A 96 -9.87 9.40 3.84
N THR A 97 -11.02 8.86 4.25
CA THR A 97 -11.13 7.46 4.68
C THR A 97 -11.27 6.49 3.50
N THR A 98 -11.37 7.00 2.27
CA THR A 98 -11.42 6.22 1.04
C THR A 98 -10.40 6.77 0.08
N ILE A 99 -9.34 6.02 -0.18
CA ILE A 99 -8.21 6.41 -1.02
C ILE A 99 -8.24 5.57 -2.29
N LYS A 100 -7.96 6.18 -3.43
CA LYS A 100 -7.82 5.50 -4.72
C LYS A 100 -6.43 5.74 -5.27
N ILE A 101 -5.72 4.68 -5.65
CA ILE A 101 -4.35 4.78 -6.15
C ILE A 101 -4.05 3.81 -7.29
N THR A 102 -3.20 4.24 -8.23
CA THR A 102 -2.58 3.36 -9.21
C THR A 102 -1.10 3.25 -8.88
N LEU A 103 -0.61 2.02 -8.69
CA LEU A 103 0.79 1.74 -8.46
C LEU A 103 1.42 1.23 -9.76
N GLU A 104 2.33 2.04 -10.31
CA GLU A 104 3.10 1.68 -11.49
C GLU A 104 4.41 1.04 -11.04
N VAL A 105 4.68 -0.16 -11.53
CA VAL A 105 5.86 -0.95 -11.13
C VAL A 105 6.62 -1.44 -12.36
N ASP A 106 7.94 -1.56 -12.21
CA ASP A 106 8.80 -2.21 -13.21
C ASP A 106 9.14 -3.61 -12.68
N VAL A 107 8.45 -4.65 -13.18
CA VAL A 107 8.75 -6.05 -12.84
C VAL A 107 9.63 -6.62 -13.94
N SER A 108 10.85 -7.04 -13.61
CA SER A 108 11.72 -7.68 -14.59
C SER A 108 11.20 -9.07 -14.98
N ASP A 109 11.57 -9.53 -16.18
CA ASP A 109 11.27 -10.89 -16.66
C ASP A 109 11.75 -11.99 -15.70
N GLN A 110 12.81 -11.74 -14.94
CA GLN A 110 13.36 -12.71 -13.99
C GLN A 110 12.50 -12.82 -12.73
N GLU A 111 11.99 -11.69 -12.22
CA GLU A 111 11.09 -11.67 -11.06
C GLU A 111 9.74 -12.28 -11.44
N ALA A 112 9.26 -12.03 -12.65
CA ALA A 112 8.05 -12.67 -13.18
C ALA A 112 8.17 -14.20 -13.25
N LYS A 113 9.35 -14.73 -13.61
CA LYS A 113 9.60 -16.19 -13.64
C LYS A 113 9.68 -16.80 -12.24
N ASN A 114 10.31 -16.09 -11.30
CA ASN A 114 10.43 -16.55 -9.91
C ASN A 114 9.07 -16.60 -9.19
N ARG A 115 8.06 -15.86 -9.68
CA ARG A 115 6.68 -15.88 -9.14
C ARG A 115 5.98 -17.23 -9.26
N PHE A 116 6.41 -18.09 -10.20
CA PHE A 116 5.73 -19.33 -10.55
C PHE A 116 6.60 -20.59 -10.40
N SER A 117 7.80 -20.45 -9.82
CA SER A 117 8.71 -21.57 -9.52
C SER A 117 8.52 -22.06 -8.08
#